data_AF-B9AFJ8-F1
#
_entry.id   AF-B9AFJ8-F1
#
_cell.length_a   1.000
_cell.length_b   1.000
_cell.length_c   1.000
_cell.angle_alpha   90.00
_cell.angle_beta   90.00
_cell.angle_gamma   90.00
#
_symmetry.space_group_name_H-M   'P 1'
#
loop_
_entity.id
_entity.type
_entity.pdbx_description
1 polymer ?
#
loop_
_entity_poly.entity_id
_entity_poly.type
_entity_poly.pdbx_seq_one_letter_code
_entity_poly.pdbx_strand_id
1 'polypeptide(L)'
;MNFKNFDFFSPYIVAIAIMVFLSMGYIGSFNYRFEYPLSAETIGTVLLATLVLLIGAGIIKSQVTIDENASSPIYTKINNFFNQKILITLVLIAIILQSINMILIGGIPLFNSILKSNATTNIWRIAYPLFLIMINLLIAKYYKKRYLILVLIGALIFGLNGYRTSVLGILASIFITMYYINKINRKIGILFVGLIIIGLLAIGYIASQSISGQHWMLNPLELIFYRAGFTLEVFQRILNLGGTTHGHILSMIFSSGSPRTFIGLYVLTDNVCITSTMFGPAYLDFGLTGVLIQMFFMGIFLKVLNIVGKYKKEVGIGIYSIILTHTLIWIETGPTDIMIWFLYLLGFIVIVLNYKNIKFKQKLI
;
A
#
# COMPACT_ATOMS: atom_id res chain seq x y z
N MET A 1 -3.99 -32.02 -4.28
CA MET A 1 -3.24 -30.80 -4.62
C MET A 1 -2.59 -30.26 -3.34
N ASN A 2 -1.27 -30.38 -3.18
CA ASN A 2 -0.57 -30.01 -1.94
C ASN A 2 -0.49 -28.48 -1.82
N PHE A 3 -1.41 -27.87 -1.07
CA PHE A 3 -1.46 -26.42 -0.80
C PHE A 3 -0.20 -25.85 -0.08
N LYS A 4 0.82 -26.68 0.20
CA LYS A 4 2.05 -26.27 0.90
C LYS A 4 3.08 -25.53 0.05
N ASN A 5 2.96 -25.52 -1.28
CA ASN A 5 3.97 -24.91 -2.17
C ASN A 5 3.58 -23.55 -2.78
N PHE A 6 2.42 -23.00 -2.44
CA PHE A 6 1.95 -21.73 -3.00
C PHE A 6 2.25 -20.55 -2.06
N ASP A 7 3.11 -19.64 -2.50
CA ASP A 7 3.42 -18.39 -1.79
C ASP A 7 2.33 -17.35 -2.07
N PHE A 8 1.35 -17.28 -1.17
CA PHE A 8 0.16 -16.45 -1.33
C PHE A 8 0.50 -14.96 -1.44
N PHE A 9 1.50 -14.50 -0.68
CA PHE A 9 1.94 -13.10 -0.67
C PHE A 9 3.13 -12.83 -1.59
N SER A 10 3.32 -13.66 -2.62
CA SER A 10 4.21 -13.32 -3.72
C SER A 10 3.68 -12.09 -4.49
N PRO A 11 4.51 -11.37 -5.27
CA PRO A 11 4.08 -10.18 -6.01
C PRO A 11 2.88 -10.41 -6.94
N TYR A 12 2.63 -11.66 -7.33
CA TYR A 12 1.47 -12.06 -8.14
C TYR A 12 0.12 -11.78 -7.46
N ILE A 13 0.08 -11.65 -6.12
CA ILE A 13 -1.14 -11.24 -5.40
C ILE A 13 -1.63 -9.85 -5.82
N VAL A 14 -0.73 -8.97 -6.27
CA VAL A 14 -1.10 -7.64 -6.77
C VAL A 14 -1.97 -7.76 -8.01
N ALA A 15 -1.63 -8.65 -8.94
CA ALA A 15 -2.46 -8.90 -10.12
C ALA A 15 -3.84 -9.45 -9.74
N ILE A 16 -3.92 -10.38 -8.79
CA ILE A 16 -5.20 -10.90 -8.29
C ILE A 16 -6.03 -9.77 -7.67
N ALA A 17 -5.41 -8.92 -6.85
CA ALA A 17 -6.09 -7.79 -6.21
C ALA A 17 -6.56 -6.74 -7.24
N ILE A 18 -5.79 -6.49 -8.30
CA ILE A 18 -6.22 -5.62 -9.41
C ILE A 18 -7.46 -6.21 -10.08
N MET A 19 -7.48 -7.52 -10.37
CA MET A 19 -8.63 -8.19 -10.97
C MET A 19 -9.88 -8.14 -10.07
N VAL A 20 -9.71 -8.33 -8.77
CA VAL A 20 -10.80 -8.20 -7.78
C VAL A 20 -11.32 -6.76 -7.76
N PHE A 21 -10.43 -5.76 -7.72
CA PHE A 21 -10.82 -4.35 -7.71
C PHE A 21 -11.53 -3.95 -9.01
N LEU A 22 -11.04 -4.41 -10.17
CA LEU A 22 -11.66 -4.21 -11.47
C LEU A 22 -13.07 -4.82 -11.52
N SER A 23 -13.24 -6.04 -10.99
CA SER A 23 -14.54 -6.71 -10.92
C SER A 23 -15.51 -5.95 -10.01
N MET A 24 -15.04 -5.52 -8.84
CA MET A 24 -15.84 -4.72 -7.90
C MET A 24 -16.27 -3.40 -8.50
N GLY A 25 -15.36 -2.69 -9.18
CA GLY A 25 -15.71 -1.42 -9.80
C GLY A 25 -16.57 -1.57 -11.06
N TYR A 26 -16.44 -2.67 -11.81
CA TYR A 26 -17.37 -3.00 -12.89
C TYR A 26 -18.79 -3.20 -12.34
N ILE A 27 -18.96 -4.03 -11.30
CA ILE A 27 -20.25 -4.20 -10.61
C ILE A 27 -20.76 -2.85 -10.06
N GLY A 28 -19.87 -2.06 -9.45
CA GLY A 28 -20.18 -0.73 -8.95
C GLY A 28 -20.68 0.23 -10.04
N SER A 29 -20.15 0.12 -11.26
CA SER A 29 -20.53 0.98 -12.38
C SER A 29 -21.99 0.79 -12.86
N PHE A 30 -22.63 -0.36 -12.59
CA PHE A 30 -24.04 -0.59 -12.93
C PHE A 30 -25.02 -0.14 -11.85
N ASN A 31 -24.61 -0.23 -10.58
CA ASN A 31 -25.55 -0.15 -9.46
C ASN A 31 -25.64 1.24 -8.83
N TYR A 32 -24.67 2.11 -9.09
CA TYR A 32 -24.63 3.46 -8.54
C TYR A 32 -24.62 4.48 -9.68
N ARG A 33 -24.92 5.76 -9.36
CA ARG A 33 -25.21 6.91 -10.26
C ARG A 33 -24.11 7.26 -11.30
N PHE A 34 -23.59 6.28 -12.01
CA PHE A 34 -22.64 6.41 -13.09
C PHE A 34 -23.43 6.36 -14.40
N GLU A 35 -23.12 7.26 -15.34
CA GLU A 35 -23.88 7.36 -16.58
C GLU A 35 -23.71 6.13 -17.47
N TYR A 36 -22.55 5.46 -17.40
CA TYR A 36 -22.20 4.32 -18.24
C TYR A 36 -21.34 3.29 -17.50
N PRO A 37 -21.43 2.00 -17.86
CA PRO A 37 -20.50 0.99 -17.38
C PRO A 37 -19.07 1.31 -17.82
N LEU A 38 -18.09 0.70 -17.14
CA LEU A 38 -16.67 0.87 -17.50
C LEU A 38 -16.42 0.49 -18.95
N SER A 39 -15.72 1.38 -19.66
CA SER A 39 -15.39 1.21 -21.07
C SER A 39 -14.45 0.02 -21.29
N ALA A 40 -14.54 -0.58 -22.48
CA ALA A 40 -13.63 -1.65 -22.89
C ALA A 40 -12.17 -1.19 -22.91
N GLU A 41 -11.92 0.09 -23.21
CA GLU A 41 -10.58 0.69 -23.19
C GLU A 41 -10.00 0.74 -21.77
N THR A 42 -10.79 1.13 -20.78
CA THR A 42 -10.39 1.12 -19.36
C THR A 42 -10.02 -0.29 -18.92
N ILE A 43 -10.89 -1.26 -19.21
CA ILE A 43 -10.66 -2.67 -18.87
C ILE A 43 -9.40 -3.19 -19.57
N GLY A 44 -9.27 -2.95 -20.88
CA GLY A 44 -8.12 -3.37 -21.68
C GLY A 44 -6.80 -2.78 -21.17
N THR A 45 -6.80 -1.50 -20.81
CA THR A 45 -5.61 -0.81 -20.26
C THR A 45 -5.19 -1.42 -18.93
N VAL A 46 -6.13 -1.66 -18.01
CA VAL A 46 -5.84 -2.30 -16.72
C VAL A 46 -5.31 -3.73 -16.90
N LEU A 47 -5.90 -4.51 -17.81
CA LEU A 47 -5.45 -5.87 -18.10
C LEU A 47 -4.04 -5.89 -18.70
N LEU A 48 -3.75 -5.02 -19.67
CA LEU A 48 -2.43 -4.89 -20.28
C LEU A 48 -1.37 -4.47 -19.24
N ALA A 49 -1.67 -3.45 -18.45
CA ALA A 49 -0.80 -2.98 -17.37
C ALA A 49 -0.51 -4.09 -16.35
N THR A 50 -1.51 -4.90 -16.02
CA THR A 50 -1.38 -6.07 -15.12
C THR A 50 -0.50 -7.15 -15.74
N LEU A 51 -0.68 -7.45 -17.03
CA LEU A 51 0.16 -8.40 -17.76
C LEU A 51 1.63 -7.96 -17.75
N VAL A 52 1.90 -6.68 -17.96
CA VAL A 52 3.27 -6.14 -17.95
C VAL A 52 3.93 -6.26 -16.57
N LEU A 53 3.18 -6.06 -15.48
CA LEU A 53 3.68 -6.35 -14.12
C LEU A 53 4.02 -7.82 -13.93
N LEU A 54 3.16 -8.73 -14.42
CA LEU A 54 3.42 -10.17 -14.36
C LEU A 54 4.67 -10.56 -15.15
N ILE A 55 4.89 -9.96 -16.33
CA ILE A 55 6.10 -10.16 -17.14
C ILE A 55 7.33 -9.71 -16.35
N GLY A 56 7.34 -8.50 -15.78
CA GLY A 56 8.46 -8.00 -14.97
C GLY A 56 8.79 -8.91 -13.79
N ALA A 57 7.78 -9.37 -13.06
CA ALA A 57 7.96 -10.32 -11.96
C ALA A 57 8.42 -11.72 -12.45
N GLY A 58 7.93 -12.17 -13.61
CA GLY A 58 8.27 -13.44 -14.23
C GLY A 58 9.73 -13.50 -14.67
N ILE A 59 10.24 -12.43 -15.28
CA ILE A 59 11.65 -12.29 -15.69
C ILE A 59 12.56 -12.52 -14.48
N ILE A 60 12.34 -11.78 -13.39
CA ILE A 60 13.15 -11.91 -12.17
C ILE A 60 13.04 -13.31 -11.56
N LYS A 61 11.84 -13.90 -11.50
CA LYS A 61 11.67 -15.28 -11.02
C LYS A 61 12.50 -16.28 -11.82
N SER A 62 12.60 -16.08 -13.13
CA SER A 62 13.34 -16.98 -14.02
C SER A 62 14.85 -16.76 -13.94
N GLN A 63 15.31 -15.51 -13.87
CA GLN A 63 16.70 -15.13 -14.04
C GLN A 63 17.48 -14.92 -12.75
N VAL A 64 16.84 -14.66 -11.61
CA VAL A 64 17.55 -14.30 -10.37
C VAL A 64 17.59 -15.48 -9.40
N THR A 65 18.76 -15.72 -8.82
CA THR A 65 19.01 -16.61 -7.68
C THR A 65 19.76 -15.88 -6.59
N ILE A 66 19.79 -16.50 -5.41
CA ILE A 66 20.54 -15.98 -4.28
C ILE A 66 21.77 -16.84 -4.07
N ASP A 67 22.93 -16.19 -3.97
CA ASP A 67 24.15 -16.81 -3.46
C ASP A 67 24.13 -16.80 -1.92
N GLU A 68 24.06 -17.99 -1.33
CA GLU A 68 24.04 -18.16 0.11
C GLU A 68 25.41 -17.91 0.76
N ASN A 69 26.50 -18.04 0.00
CA ASN A 69 27.86 -17.90 0.49
C ASN A 69 28.31 -16.44 0.58
N ALA A 70 27.64 -15.54 -0.14
CA ALA A 70 27.93 -14.11 -0.09
C ALA A 70 27.42 -13.52 1.24
N SER A 71 28.26 -12.82 1.98
CA SER A 71 27.84 -12.10 3.19
C SER A 71 27.67 -10.60 2.90
N SER A 72 26.68 -9.99 3.56
CA SER A 72 26.52 -8.53 3.58
C SER A 72 26.79 -8.04 5.00
N PRO A 73 28.02 -7.59 5.32
CA PRO A 73 28.40 -7.18 6.66
C PRO A 73 27.66 -5.91 7.12
N ILE A 74 27.27 -5.04 6.19
CA ILE A 74 26.51 -3.83 6.50
C ILE A 74 25.08 -4.21 6.87
N TYR A 75 24.44 -5.12 6.11
CA TYR A 75 23.11 -5.62 6.45
C TYR A 75 23.08 -6.28 7.82
N THR A 76 24.06 -7.12 8.15
CA THR A 76 24.12 -7.77 9.47
C THR A 76 24.33 -6.77 10.59
N LYS A 77 25.16 -5.74 10.41
CA LYS A 77 25.34 -4.65 11.38
C LYS A 77 24.04 -3.88 11.63
N ILE A 78 23.33 -3.50 10.57
CA ILE A 78 22.03 -2.81 10.67
C ILE A 78 21.00 -3.72 11.35
N ASN A 79 20.97 -5.00 10.97
CA ASN A 79 20.07 -5.96 11.61
C ASN A 79 20.35 -6.06 13.10
N ASN A 80 21.62 -6.16 13.52
CA ASN A 80 22.00 -6.25 14.93
C ASN A 80 21.72 -4.97 15.72
N PHE A 81 21.78 -3.80 15.09
CA PHE A 81 21.42 -2.52 15.70
C PHE A 81 19.96 -2.52 16.20
N PHE A 82 19.04 -3.11 15.44
CA PHE A 82 17.63 -3.23 15.82
C PHE A 82 17.41 -4.34 16.85
N ASN A 83 17.80 -4.07 18.09
CA ASN A 83 17.50 -4.94 19.23
C ASN A 83 16.06 -4.78 19.72
N GLN A 84 15.58 -5.74 20.52
CA GLN A 84 14.20 -5.79 20.99
C GLN A 84 13.80 -4.52 21.78
N LYS A 85 14.70 -3.97 22.61
CA LYS A 85 14.40 -2.80 23.45
C LYS A 85 14.21 -1.55 22.60
N ILE A 86 15.13 -1.28 21.67
CA ILE A 86 15.08 -0.15 20.74
C ILE A 86 13.79 -0.18 19.93
N LEU A 87 13.43 -1.34 19.36
CA LEU A 87 12.22 -1.48 18.56
C LEU A 87 10.95 -1.17 19.38
N ILE A 88 10.85 -1.69 20.61
CA ILE A 88 9.72 -1.38 21.49
C ILE A 88 9.68 0.11 21.83
N THR A 89 10.81 0.71 22.18
CA THR A 89 10.90 2.14 22.50
C THR A 89 10.45 3.00 21.33
N LEU A 90 10.91 2.71 20.10
CA LEU A 90 10.52 3.48 18.92
C LEU A 90 9.05 3.29 18.55
N VAL A 91 8.49 2.08 18.74
CA VAL A 91 7.04 1.85 18.59
C VAL A 91 6.24 2.71 19.57
N LEU A 92 6.66 2.77 20.83
CA LEU A 92 5.99 3.59 21.85
C LEU A 92 6.12 5.09 21.55
N ILE A 93 7.30 5.55 21.13
CA ILE A 93 7.51 6.93 20.69
C ILE A 93 6.53 7.28 19.55
N ALA A 94 6.39 6.40 18.56
CA ALA A 94 5.50 6.65 17.43
C ALA A 94 4.02 6.71 17.86
N ILE A 95 3.60 5.87 18.81
CA ILE A 95 2.25 5.95 19.42
C ILE A 95 2.07 7.30 20.14
N ILE A 96 3.04 7.69 20.98
CA ILE A 96 3.00 8.95 21.73
C ILE A 96 2.93 10.15 20.78
N LEU A 97 3.76 10.19 19.74
CA LEU A 97 3.75 11.26 18.73
C LEU A 97 2.39 11.37 18.06
N GLN A 98 1.77 10.23 17.71
CA GLN A 98 0.44 10.25 17.13
C GLN A 98 -0.64 10.69 18.13
N SER A 99 -0.54 10.32 19.41
CA SER A 99 -1.45 10.82 20.45
C SER A 99 -1.31 12.34 20.64
N ILE A 100 -0.08 12.86 20.65
CA ILE A 100 0.20 14.30 20.70
C ILE A 100 -0.40 15.00 19.49
N ASN A 101 -0.24 14.43 18.29
CA ASN A 101 -0.85 14.98 17.08
C ASN A 101 -2.37 15.16 17.24
N MET A 102 -3.08 14.15 17.76
CA MET A 102 -4.53 14.25 17.99
C MET A 102 -4.89 15.32 19.03
N ILE A 103 -4.12 15.44 20.11
CA ILE A 103 -4.33 16.48 21.14
C ILE A 103 -4.16 17.88 20.52
N LEU A 104 -3.14 18.08 19.69
CA LEU A 104 -2.86 19.36 19.03
C LEU A 104 -3.93 19.74 17.99
N ILE A 105 -4.54 18.76 17.33
CA ILE A 105 -5.67 18.98 16.42
C ILE A 105 -6.94 19.38 17.19
N GLY A 106 -7.00 19.13 18.49
CA GLY A 106 -8.12 19.53 19.35
C GLY A 106 -9.34 18.63 19.27
N GLY A 107 -9.21 17.41 18.75
CA GLY A 107 -10.32 16.47 18.64
C GLY A 107 -9.97 15.17 17.92
N ILE A 108 -11.00 14.36 17.65
CA ILE A 108 -10.86 13.07 16.95
C ILE A 108 -11.25 13.26 15.47
N PRO A 109 -10.29 13.21 14.52
CA PRO A 109 -10.57 13.50 13.13
C PRO A 109 -11.55 12.53 12.45
N LEU A 110 -11.68 11.29 12.93
CA LEU A 110 -12.65 10.31 12.43
C LEU A 110 -14.10 10.86 12.42
N PHE A 111 -14.46 11.69 13.40
CA PHE A 111 -15.82 12.19 13.58
C PHE A 111 -16.02 13.61 13.06
N ASN A 112 -14.99 14.25 12.48
CA ASN A 112 -15.09 15.60 11.97
C ASN A 112 -14.24 15.77 10.69
N SER A 113 -14.92 16.03 9.57
CA SER A 113 -14.29 16.18 8.25
C SER A 113 -13.29 17.34 8.16
N ILE A 114 -13.49 18.43 8.90
CA ILE A 114 -12.56 19.57 8.95
C ILE A 114 -11.29 19.19 9.72
N LEU A 115 -11.44 18.49 10.84
CA LEU A 115 -10.26 17.98 11.57
C LEU A 115 -9.52 16.92 10.76
N LYS A 116 -10.23 16.11 9.97
CA LYS A 116 -9.65 15.08 9.10
C LYS A 116 -8.73 15.64 8.02
N SER A 117 -9.12 16.72 7.35
CA SER A 117 -8.26 17.35 6.33
C SER A 117 -6.96 17.88 6.93
N ASN A 118 -6.99 18.29 8.20
CA ASN A 118 -5.83 18.80 8.94
C ASN A 118 -5.07 17.72 9.72
N ALA A 119 -5.54 16.46 9.73
CA ALA A 119 -5.00 15.43 10.60
C ALA A 119 -3.61 14.89 10.20
N THR A 120 -3.22 15.09 8.94
CA THR A 120 -1.93 14.66 8.38
C THR A 120 -0.84 15.73 8.56
N THR A 121 -0.64 16.17 9.81
CA THR A 121 0.39 17.14 10.17
C THR A 121 1.80 16.58 9.96
N ASN A 122 2.82 17.43 10.12
CA ASN A 122 4.22 16.99 10.11
C ASN A 122 4.52 15.93 11.19
N ILE A 123 3.83 16.00 12.34
CA ILE A 123 3.98 15.00 13.41
C ILE A 123 3.43 13.65 12.93
N TRP A 124 2.25 13.64 12.31
CA TRP A 124 1.69 12.42 11.75
C TRP A 124 2.59 11.80 10.68
N ARG A 125 3.15 12.65 9.80
CA ARG A 125 4.08 12.23 8.73
C ARG A 125 5.34 11.56 9.27
N ILE A 126 5.74 11.85 10.50
CA ILE A 126 6.86 11.15 11.15
C ILE A 126 6.35 9.91 11.90
N ALA A 127 5.27 10.07 12.67
CA ALA A 127 4.73 9.04 13.54
C ALA A 127 4.27 7.79 12.77
N TYR A 128 3.55 7.96 11.66
CA TYR A 128 2.98 6.84 10.92
C TYR A 128 4.05 5.94 10.27
N PRO A 129 4.99 6.44 9.45
CA PRO A 129 6.07 5.62 8.91
C PRO A 129 6.93 5.01 10.01
N LEU A 130 7.27 5.76 11.06
CA LEU A 130 8.06 5.25 12.18
C LEU A 130 7.35 4.07 12.86
N PHE A 131 6.07 4.22 13.20
CA PHE A 131 5.29 3.14 13.79
C PHE A 131 5.27 1.91 12.88
N LEU A 132 4.89 2.11 11.62
CA LEU A 132 4.71 1.06 10.63
C LEU A 132 5.99 0.25 10.40
N ILE A 133 7.14 0.92 10.25
CA ILE A 133 8.44 0.25 10.10
C ILE A 133 8.78 -0.51 11.38
N MET A 134 8.77 0.16 12.53
CA MET A 134 9.26 -0.43 13.77
C MET A 134 8.40 -1.60 14.27
N ILE A 135 7.09 -1.54 14.10
CA ILE A 135 6.20 -2.64 14.49
C ILE A 135 6.40 -3.87 13.61
N ASN A 136 6.58 -3.70 12.30
CA ASN A 136 6.88 -4.82 11.39
C ASN A 136 8.23 -5.46 11.71
N LEU A 137 9.26 -4.65 11.98
CA LEU A 137 10.58 -5.16 12.39
C LEU A 137 10.51 -5.90 13.73
N LEU A 138 9.77 -5.37 14.71
CA LEU A 138 9.58 -6.00 16.01
C LEU A 138 8.92 -7.38 15.88
N ILE A 139 7.85 -7.47 15.08
CA ILE A 139 7.14 -8.72 14.82
C ILE A 139 8.00 -9.69 14.02
N ALA A 140 8.73 -9.22 13.00
CA ALA A 140 9.57 -10.08 12.18
C ALA A 140 10.75 -10.70 12.95
N LYS A 141 11.37 -9.95 13.87
CA LYS A 141 12.55 -10.40 14.64
C LYS A 141 12.22 -11.09 15.95
N TYR A 142 11.29 -10.52 16.71
CA TYR A 142 11.09 -10.86 18.12
C TYR A 142 9.65 -11.23 18.42
N TYR A 143 8.96 -11.89 17.49
CA TYR A 143 7.54 -12.24 17.63
C TYR A 143 7.19 -12.79 19.02
N LYS A 144 6.28 -12.09 19.71
CA LYS A 144 5.59 -12.56 20.92
C LYS A 144 4.14 -12.12 20.80
N LYS A 145 3.19 -12.99 21.21
CA LYS A 145 1.74 -12.69 21.13
C LYS A 145 1.37 -11.35 21.78
N ARG A 146 2.03 -10.99 22.89
CA ARG A 146 1.83 -9.70 23.58
C ARG A 146 2.12 -8.47 22.71
N TYR A 147 3.02 -8.57 21.71
CA TYR A 147 3.31 -7.45 20.82
C TYR A 147 2.18 -7.18 19.82
N LEU A 148 1.24 -8.12 19.65
CA LEU A 148 0.02 -7.85 18.88
C LEU A 148 -0.89 -6.82 19.57
N ILE A 149 -0.77 -6.63 20.89
CA ILE A 149 -1.47 -5.56 21.60
C ILE A 149 -0.99 -4.20 21.09
N LEU A 150 0.31 -4.03 20.83
CA LEU A 150 0.85 -2.80 20.25
C LEU A 150 0.35 -2.57 18.81
N VAL A 151 0.18 -3.65 18.04
CA VAL A 151 -0.42 -3.60 16.70
C VAL A 151 -1.85 -3.09 16.77
N LEU A 152 -2.66 -3.62 17.70
CA LEU A 152 -4.05 -3.20 17.90
C LEU A 152 -4.15 -1.76 18.37
N ILE A 153 -3.34 -1.35 19.34
CA ILE A 153 -3.27 0.04 19.83
C ILE A 153 -2.90 0.99 18.69
N GLY A 154 -1.87 0.65 17.91
CA GLY A 154 -1.49 1.47 16.75
C GLY A 154 -2.60 1.54 15.70
N ALA A 155 -3.18 0.40 15.31
CA ALA A 155 -4.28 0.36 14.36
C ALA A 155 -5.47 1.22 14.82
N LEU A 156 -5.79 1.19 16.13
CA LEU A 156 -6.83 2.03 16.72
C LEU A 156 -6.47 3.51 16.63
N ILE A 157 -5.33 3.92 17.20
CA ILE A 157 -4.94 5.33 17.32
C ILE A 157 -4.72 5.96 15.92
N PHE A 158 -4.09 5.25 14.98
CA PHE A 158 -3.95 5.75 13.60
C PHE A 158 -5.28 5.70 12.84
N GLY A 159 -6.20 4.79 13.19
CA GLY A 159 -7.55 4.75 12.64
C GLY A 159 -8.43 5.92 13.08
N LEU A 160 -8.21 6.46 14.28
CA LEU A 160 -8.91 7.64 14.79
C LEU A 160 -8.67 8.90 13.94
N ASN A 161 -7.67 8.92 13.06
CA ASN A 161 -7.50 9.99 12.08
C ASN A 161 -8.51 9.94 10.92
N GLY A 162 -9.34 8.89 10.80
CA GLY A 162 -10.34 8.78 9.73
C GLY A 162 -9.77 8.35 8.37
N TYR A 163 -8.53 7.87 8.33
CA TYR A 163 -7.89 7.30 7.14
C TYR A 163 -7.86 5.77 7.21
N ARG A 164 -8.73 5.12 6.43
CA ARG A 164 -8.79 3.65 6.32
C ARG A 164 -7.47 3.01 5.89
N THR A 165 -6.72 3.70 5.04
CA THR A 165 -5.44 3.25 4.48
C THR A 165 -4.39 3.04 5.56
N SER A 166 -4.38 3.88 6.60
CA SER A 166 -3.45 3.76 7.72
C SER A 166 -3.63 2.44 8.47
N VAL A 167 -4.89 2.10 8.75
CA VAL A 167 -5.27 0.87 9.47
C VAL A 167 -4.99 -0.37 8.63
N LEU A 168 -5.36 -0.32 7.35
CA LEU A 168 -5.03 -1.38 6.38
C LEU A 168 -3.52 -1.59 6.29
N GLY A 169 -2.76 -0.51 6.17
CA GLY A 169 -1.29 -0.53 6.11
C GLY A 169 -0.69 -1.27 7.29
N ILE A 170 -1.16 -0.98 8.52
CA ILE A 170 -0.70 -1.63 9.75
C ILE A 170 -1.12 -3.11 9.79
N LEU A 171 -2.43 -3.38 9.67
CA LEU A 171 -2.96 -4.73 9.87
C LEU A 171 -2.51 -5.71 8.78
N ALA A 172 -2.58 -5.31 7.51
CA ALA A 172 -2.20 -6.19 6.40
C ALA A 172 -0.68 -6.42 6.34
N SER A 173 0.15 -5.41 6.63
CA SER A 173 1.61 -5.62 6.66
C SER A 173 2.03 -6.56 7.78
N ILE A 174 1.44 -6.44 8.98
CA ILE A 174 1.69 -7.38 10.07
C ILE A 174 1.18 -8.77 9.72
N PHE A 175 0.01 -8.89 9.07
CA PHE A 175 -0.50 -10.17 8.62
C PHE A 175 0.46 -10.86 7.65
N ILE A 176 0.95 -10.14 6.64
CA ILE A 176 1.95 -10.65 5.68
C ILE A 176 3.26 -11.02 6.38
N THR A 177 3.74 -10.19 7.31
CA THR A 177 4.95 -10.49 8.10
C THR A 177 4.76 -11.78 8.88
N MET A 178 3.63 -11.93 9.58
CA MET A 178 3.29 -13.12 10.35
C MET A 178 3.15 -14.38 9.49
N TYR A 179 2.67 -14.24 8.25
CA TYR A 179 2.62 -15.33 7.28
C TYR A 179 4.03 -15.86 6.99
N TYR A 180 4.98 -14.98 6.67
CA TYR A 180 6.33 -15.39 6.33
C TYR A 180 7.15 -15.95 7.50
N ILE A 181 6.87 -15.53 8.74
CA ILE A 181 7.49 -16.12 9.93
C ILE A 181 6.74 -17.37 10.45
N ASN A 182 5.73 -17.86 9.72
CA ASN A 182 4.90 -19.02 10.06
C ASN A 182 4.24 -18.92 11.46
N LYS A 183 3.73 -17.73 11.82
CA LYS A 183 3.06 -17.49 13.11
C LYS A 183 1.55 -17.27 13.00
N ILE A 184 0.97 -17.50 11.83
CA ILE A 184 -0.49 -17.50 11.64
C ILE A 184 -1.06 -18.87 12.00
N ASN A 185 -1.85 -18.93 13.06
CA ASN A 185 -2.75 -20.06 13.30
C ASN A 185 -4.17 -19.71 12.80
N ARG A 186 -5.07 -20.70 12.69
CA ARG A 186 -6.44 -20.49 12.18
C ARG A 186 -7.19 -19.38 12.92
N LYS A 187 -7.07 -19.31 14.26
CA LYS A 187 -7.73 -18.29 15.09
C LYS A 187 -7.22 -16.88 14.81
N ILE A 188 -5.90 -16.70 14.79
CA ILE A 188 -5.24 -15.43 14.47
C ILE A 188 -5.55 -15.03 13.03
N GLY A 189 -5.55 -15.97 12.10
CA GLY A 189 -5.90 -15.73 10.70
C GLY A 189 -7.30 -15.14 10.55
N ILE A 190 -8.30 -15.80 11.14
CA ILE A 190 -9.69 -15.32 11.14
C ILE A 190 -9.79 -13.94 11.82
N LEU A 191 -9.10 -13.75 12.95
CA LEU A 191 -9.09 -12.46 13.66
C LEU A 191 -8.54 -11.33 12.79
N PHE A 192 -7.38 -11.51 12.15
CA PHE A 192 -6.77 -10.49 11.30
C PHE A 192 -7.63 -10.17 10.08
N VAL A 193 -8.18 -11.19 9.42
CA VAL A 193 -9.10 -10.99 8.28
C VAL A 193 -10.34 -10.23 8.74
N GLY A 194 -10.93 -10.61 9.87
CA GLY A 194 -12.06 -9.90 10.47
C GLY A 194 -11.75 -8.44 10.78
N LEU A 195 -10.60 -8.16 11.41
CA LEU A 195 -10.17 -6.80 11.73
C LEU A 195 -9.90 -5.96 10.48
N ILE A 196 -9.35 -6.53 9.41
CA ILE A 196 -9.14 -5.85 8.13
C ILE A 196 -10.50 -5.48 7.51
N ILE A 197 -11.46 -6.41 7.49
CA ILE A 197 -12.81 -6.18 6.96
C ILE A 197 -13.54 -5.13 7.79
N ILE A 198 -13.49 -5.23 9.13
CA ILE A 198 -14.10 -4.24 10.02
C ILE A 198 -13.44 -2.87 9.84
N GLY A 199 -12.10 -2.81 9.76
CA GLY A 199 -11.38 -1.56 9.53
C GLY A 199 -11.75 -0.92 8.20
N LEU A 200 -11.91 -1.71 7.14
CA LEU A 200 -12.40 -1.24 5.83
C LEU A 200 -13.81 -0.66 5.91
N LEU A 201 -14.75 -1.44 6.46
CA LEU A 201 -16.17 -1.10 6.49
C LEU A 201 -16.47 0.02 7.49
N ALA A 202 -16.04 -0.13 8.74
CA ALA A 202 -16.38 0.79 9.82
C ALA A 202 -15.72 2.15 9.64
N ILE A 203 -14.41 2.20 9.40
CA ILE A 203 -13.70 3.49 9.24
C ILE A 203 -14.15 4.16 7.94
N GLY A 204 -14.32 3.39 6.86
CA GLY A 204 -14.83 3.91 5.59
C GLY A 204 -16.20 4.56 5.75
N TYR A 205 -17.13 3.87 6.41
CA TYR A 205 -18.50 4.31 6.61
C TYR A 205 -18.61 5.48 7.62
N ILE A 206 -17.96 5.38 8.78
CA ILE A 206 -17.99 6.46 9.79
C ILE A 206 -17.39 7.74 9.19
N ALA A 207 -16.27 7.62 8.48
CA ALA A 207 -15.60 8.77 7.89
C ALA A 207 -16.32 9.34 6.66
N SER A 208 -17.23 8.58 6.00
CA SER A 208 -18.10 9.12 4.96
C SER A 208 -19.31 9.84 5.55
N GLN A 209 -19.87 9.33 6.65
CA GLN A 209 -20.99 9.96 7.36
C GLN A 209 -20.58 11.25 8.10
N SER A 210 -19.30 11.43 8.43
CA SER A 210 -18.80 12.64 9.11
C SER A 210 -18.48 13.81 8.17
N ILE A 211 -18.79 13.68 6.87
CA ILE A 211 -18.65 14.76 5.89
C ILE A 211 -19.77 15.77 6.10
N SER A 212 -19.41 17.01 6.39
CA SER A 212 -20.38 18.08 6.63
C SER A 212 -21.25 18.30 5.39
N GLY A 213 -22.58 18.31 5.57
CA GLY A 213 -23.54 18.54 4.49
C GLY A 213 -23.77 17.37 3.54
N GLN A 214 -23.17 16.19 3.77
CA GLN A 214 -23.42 14.99 2.98
C GLN A 214 -23.97 13.86 3.85
N HIS A 215 -25.17 13.38 3.51
CA HIS A 215 -25.72 12.16 4.09
C HIS A 215 -25.61 11.04 3.06
N TRP A 216 -24.69 10.11 3.31
CA TRP A 216 -24.51 8.95 2.46
C TRP A 216 -25.63 7.94 2.76
N MET A 217 -26.47 7.65 1.77
CA MET A 217 -27.53 6.64 1.90
C MET A 217 -27.01 5.20 1.67
N LEU A 218 -25.77 5.06 1.21
CA LEU A 218 -25.17 3.76 0.92
C LEU A 218 -24.81 3.02 2.20
N ASN A 219 -25.10 1.72 2.23
CA ASN A 219 -24.64 0.87 3.32
C ASN A 219 -23.11 0.64 3.24
N PRO A 220 -22.46 0.15 4.31
CA PRO A 220 -21.01 -0.02 4.33
C PRO A 220 -20.45 -0.91 3.21
N LEU A 221 -21.21 -1.91 2.76
CA LEU A 221 -20.79 -2.83 1.70
C LEU A 221 -20.94 -2.20 0.31
N GLU A 222 -22.07 -1.53 0.08
CA GLU A 222 -22.33 -0.75 -1.14
C GLU A 222 -21.26 0.32 -1.35
N LEU A 223 -20.82 0.98 -0.27
CA LEU A 223 -19.77 1.98 -0.31
C LEU A 223 -18.46 1.43 -0.90
N ILE A 224 -18.13 0.16 -0.66
CA ILE A 224 -16.92 -0.45 -1.24
C ILE A 224 -17.03 -0.53 -2.77
N PHE A 225 -18.16 -1.03 -3.28
CA PHE A 225 -18.40 -1.15 -4.72
C PHE A 225 -18.48 0.23 -5.38
N TYR A 226 -19.16 1.18 -4.74
CA TYR A 226 -19.22 2.57 -5.20
C TYR A 226 -17.82 3.19 -5.30
N ARG A 227 -16.95 3.00 -4.29
CA ARG A 227 -15.59 3.56 -4.28
C ARG A 227 -14.72 2.97 -5.38
N ALA A 228 -14.80 1.65 -5.59
CA ALA A 228 -14.10 0.98 -6.68
C ALA A 228 -14.60 1.50 -8.04
N GLY A 229 -15.92 1.63 -8.22
CA GLY A 229 -16.55 2.16 -9.44
C GLY A 229 -16.12 3.59 -9.72
N PHE A 230 -16.28 4.49 -8.75
CA PHE A 230 -15.90 5.90 -8.86
C PHE A 230 -14.42 6.07 -9.20
N THR A 231 -13.53 5.33 -8.54
CA THR A 231 -12.09 5.42 -8.78
C THR A 231 -11.72 4.96 -10.21
N LEU A 232 -12.39 3.93 -10.73
CA LEU A 232 -12.18 3.48 -12.11
C LEU A 232 -12.84 4.40 -13.14
N GLU A 233 -13.95 5.06 -12.79
CA GLU A 233 -14.54 6.10 -13.63
C GLU A 233 -13.60 7.32 -13.75
N VAL A 234 -13.00 7.75 -12.64
CA VAL A 234 -11.96 8.79 -12.67
C VAL A 234 -10.81 8.34 -13.58
N PHE A 235 -10.36 7.08 -13.47
CA PHE A 235 -9.34 6.56 -14.36
C PHE A 235 -9.78 6.53 -15.83
N GLN A 236 -11.04 6.20 -16.12
CA GLN A 236 -11.60 6.26 -17.48
C GLN A 236 -11.55 7.68 -18.05
N ARG A 237 -11.92 8.69 -17.26
CA ARG A 237 -11.81 10.09 -17.69
C ARG A 237 -10.36 10.52 -17.94
N ILE A 238 -9.41 9.97 -17.17
CA ILE A 238 -7.96 10.18 -17.37
C ILE A 238 -7.48 9.64 -18.72
N LEU A 239 -8.11 8.58 -19.28
CA LEU A 239 -7.66 8.00 -20.55
C LEU A 239 -7.70 9.03 -21.69
N ASN A 240 -8.69 9.91 -21.69
CA ASN A 240 -8.82 11.00 -22.67
C ASN A 240 -7.77 12.11 -22.51
N LEU A 241 -7.07 12.13 -21.37
CA LEU A 241 -6.08 13.15 -20.99
C LEU A 241 -4.67 12.54 -20.89
N GLY A 242 -4.45 11.37 -21.50
CA GLY A 242 -3.17 10.66 -21.41
C GLY A 242 -1.98 11.50 -21.87
N GLY A 243 -0.98 11.66 -21.02
CA GLY A 243 0.27 12.35 -21.33
C GLY A 243 0.19 13.87 -21.35
N THR A 244 -0.94 14.47 -20.96
CA THR A 244 -1.08 15.94 -21.02
C THR A 244 -0.33 16.67 -19.90
N THR A 245 0.02 15.99 -18.81
CA THR A 245 0.68 16.64 -17.66
C THR A 245 2.21 16.51 -17.66
N HIS A 246 2.80 15.76 -18.59
CA HIS A 246 4.24 15.77 -18.89
C HIS A 246 5.18 15.63 -17.67
N GLY A 247 4.79 14.81 -16.68
CA GLY A 247 5.59 14.59 -15.46
C GLY A 247 5.33 15.58 -14.32
N HIS A 248 4.34 16.47 -14.46
CA HIS A 248 3.96 17.41 -13.42
C HIS A 248 3.40 16.72 -12.16
N ILE A 249 2.66 15.61 -12.31
CA ILE A 249 2.20 14.87 -11.12
C ILE A 249 3.37 14.22 -10.41
N LEU A 250 4.29 13.61 -11.17
CA LEU A 250 5.52 13.03 -10.64
C LEU A 250 6.34 14.08 -9.86
N SER A 251 6.49 15.29 -10.39
CA SER A 251 7.21 16.36 -9.68
C SER A 251 6.45 16.83 -8.43
N MET A 252 5.11 16.89 -8.46
CA MET A 252 4.28 17.20 -7.30
C MET A 252 4.44 16.18 -6.16
N ILE A 253 4.60 14.90 -6.47
CA ILE A 253 4.82 13.84 -5.47
C ILE A 253 6.08 14.12 -4.64
N PHE A 254 7.15 14.62 -5.26
CA PHE A 254 8.44 14.87 -4.61
C PHE A 254 8.64 16.33 -4.19
N SER A 255 7.59 17.15 -4.25
CA SER A 255 7.58 18.53 -3.81
C SER A 255 6.43 18.79 -2.82
N SER A 256 6.07 20.05 -2.57
CA SER A 256 4.99 20.45 -1.66
C SER A 256 3.57 20.31 -2.24
N GLY A 257 3.40 19.59 -3.35
CA GLY A 257 2.13 19.48 -4.07
C GLY A 257 1.12 18.53 -3.41
N SER A 258 -0.13 18.59 -3.89
CA SER A 258 -1.19 17.62 -3.60
C SER A 258 -1.64 16.94 -4.90
N PRO A 259 -0.95 15.86 -5.34
CA PRO A 259 -1.27 15.19 -6.60
C PRO A 259 -2.74 14.78 -6.73
N ARG A 260 -3.37 14.31 -5.65
CA ARG A 260 -4.77 13.88 -5.66
C ARG A 260 -5.76 15.04 -5.80
N THR A 261 -5.44 16.20 -5.23
CA THR A 261 -6.25 17.42 -5.42
C THR A 261 -6.07 17.95 -6.84
N PHE A 262 -4.83 17.92 -7.36
CA PHE A 262 -4.56 18.30 -8.74
C PHE A 262 -5.32 17.41 -9.73
N ILE A 263 -5.33 16.09 -9.53
CA ILE A 263 -6.11 15.16 -10.36
C ILE A 263 -7.61 15.47 -10.29
N GLY A 264 -8.16 15.75 -9.09
CA GLY A 264 -9.56 16.13 -8.95
C GLY A 264 -9.91 17.39 -9.75
N LEU A 265 -9.07 18.43 -9.64
CA LEU A 265 -9.27 19.68 -10.36
C LEU A 265 -9.09 19.51 -11.87
N TYR A 266 -8.09 18.75 -12.29
CA TYR A 266 -7.73 18.61 -13.70
C TYR A 266 -8.68 17.70 -14.47
N VAL A 267 -9.19 16.64 -13.83
CA VAL A 267 -10.03 15.61 -14.49
C VAL A 267 -11.53 15.88 -14.28
N LEU A 268 -11.91 16.37 -13.10
CA LEU A 268 -13.31 16.53 -12.70
C LEU A 268 -13.71 18.00 -12.49
N THR A 269 -12.79 18.95 -12.64
CA THR A 269 -13.01 20.37 -12.35
C THR A 269 -13.41 20.67 -10.90
N ASP A 270 -13.16 19.71 -10.00
CA ASP A 270 -13.51 19.77 -8.59
C ASP A 270 -12.26 19.90 -7.72
N ASN A 271 -12.22 20.89 -6.83
CA ASN A 271 -11.09 21.10 -5.91
C ASN A 271 -11.15 20.16 -4.69
N VAL A 272 -11.23 18.85 -4.96
CA VAL A 272 -11.34 17.79 -3.96
C VAL A 272 -10.23 16.78 -4.16
N CYS A 273 -9.76 16.18 -3.05
CA CYS A 273 -8.79 15.10 -3.09
C CYS A 273 -9.43 13.82 -3.64
N ILE A 274 -9.06 13.42 -4.86
CA ILE A 274 -9.66 12.30 -5.59
C ILE A 274 -8.63 11.21 -5.88
N THR A 275 -9.07 9.96 -5.83
CA THR A 275 -8.28 8.77 -6.14
C THR A 275 -8.45 8.36 -7.59
N SER A 276 -7.39 7.87 -8.22
CA SER A 276 -7.37 7.58 -9.66
C SER A 276 -6.69 6.26 -10.00
N THR A 277 -6.72 5.29 -9.08
CA THR A 277 -6.01 4.00 -9.15
C THR A 277 -4.47 4.13 -9.17
N MET A 278 -3.79 2.99 -9.12
CA MET A 278 -2.34 2.92 -9.33
C MET A 278 -1.87 3.33 -10.73
N PHE A 279 -2.78 3.36 -11.70
CA PHE A 279 -2.48 3.66 -13.10
C PHE A 279 -2.61 5.15 -13.43
N GLY A 280 -3.55 5.85 -12.77
CA GLY A 280 -3.95 7.21 -13.12
C GLY A 280 -2.81 8.23 -13.19
N PRO A 281 -1.99 8.39 -12.13
CA PRO A 281 -0.91 9.38 -12.12
C PRO A 281 0.07 9.22 -13.30
N ALA A 282 0.55 7.99 -13.53
CA ALA A 282 1.49 7.71 -14.62
C ALA A 282 0.84 7.84 -16.01
N TYR A 283 -0.44 7.51 -16.14
CA TYR A 283 -1.17 7.69 -17.39
C TYR A 283 -1.37 9.16 -17.73
N LEU A 284 -1.72 9.99 -16.74
CA LEU A 284 -1.91 11.42 -16.98
C LEU A 284 -0.57 12.11 -17.34
N ASP A 285 0.53 11.73 -16.67
CA ASP A 285 1.85 12.31 -16.96
C ASP A 285 2.45 11.86 -18.29
N PHE A 286 2.34 10.57 -18.65
CA PHE A 286 3.10 9.99 -19.77
C PHE A 286 2.29 9.02 -20.65
N GLY A 287 0.96 9.02 -20.52
CA GLY A 287 0.07 8.15 -21.27
C GLY A 287 0.26 6.67 -20.94
N LEU A 288 -0.19 5.82 -21.87
CA LEU A 288 -0.07 4.37 -21.76
C LEU A 288 1.39 3.93 -21.51
N THR A 289 2.36 4.53 -22.21
CA THR A 289 3.79 4.23 -22.06
C THR A 289 4.27 4.38 -20.62
N GLY A 290 3.85 5.46 -19.93
CA GLY A 290 4.17 5.67 -18.51
C GLY A 290 3.68 4.55 -17.62
N VAL A 291 2.43 4.13 -17.81
CA VAL A 291 1.83 3.04 -17.04
C VAL A 291 2.57 1.73 -17.28
N LEU A 292 2.87 1.38 -18.54
CA LEU A 292 3.57 0.13 -18.84
C LEU A 292 4.96 0.10 -18.22
N ILE A 293 5.72 1.21 -18.31
CA ILE A 293 7.04 1.35 -17.67
C ILE A 293 6.93 1.20 -16.15
N GLN A 294 6.00 1.94 -15.51
CA GLN A 294 5.78 1.86 -14.07
C GLN A 294 5.48 0.42 -13.62
N MET A 295 4.54 -0.25 -14.29
CA MET A 295 4.10 -1.59 -13.92
C MET A 295 5.19 -2.64 -14.13
N PHE A 296 5.98 -2.51 -15.20
CA PHE A 296 7.12 -3.37 -15.46
C PHE A 296 8.16 -3.27 -14.33
N PHE A 297 8.61 -2.05 -14.02
CA PHE A 297 9.60 -1.83 -12.96
C PHE A 297 9.07 -2.20 -11.58
N MET A 298 7.79 -1.97 -11.31
CA MET A 298 7.19 -2.38 -10.05
C MET A 298 7.12 -3.91 -9.92
N GLY A 299 6.80 -4.64 -11.01
CA GLY A 299 6.86 -6.10 -11.06
C GLY A 299 8.27 -6.64 -10.76
N ILE A 300 9.29 -6.04 -11.37
CA ILE A 300 10.70 -6.35 -11.10
C ILE A 300 11.04 -6.07 -9.64
N PHE A 301 10.78 -4.86 -9.17
CA PHE A 301 11.14 -4.39 -7.83
C PHE A 301 10.54 -5.27 -6.74
N LEU A 302 9.22 -5.52 -6.82
CA LEU A 302 8.52 -6.37 -5.85
C LEU A 302 9.06 -7.79 -5.86
N LYS A 303 9.43 -8.33 -7.03
CA LYS A 303 9.97 -9.69 -7.10
C LYS A 303 11.38 -9.80 -6.56
N VAL A 304 12.26 -8.85 -6.86
CA VAL A 304 13.61 -8.81 -6.28
C VAL A 304 13.50 -8.68 -4.76
N LEU A 305 12.67 -7.76 -4.28
CA LEU A 305 12.48 -7.56 -2.84
C LEU A 305 11.86 -8.78 -2.15
N ASN A 306 10.91 -9.47 -2.78
CA ASN A 306 10.35 -10.73 -2.29
C ASN A 306 11.43 -11.79 -2.09
N ILE A 307 12.31 -11.95 -3.09
CA ILE A 307 13.42 -12.92 -3.07
C ILE A 307 14.40 -12.57 -1.95
N VAL A 308 14.90 -11.32 -1.92
CA VAL A 308 15.85 -10.83 -0.91
C VAL A 308 15.26 -10.89 0.50
N GLY A 309 14.02 -10.46 0.66
CA GLY A 309 13.31 -10.44 1.93
C GLY A 309 13.15 -11.83 2.54
N LYS A 310 12.71 -12.81 1.73
CA LYS A 310 12.57 -14.20 2.19
C LYS A 310 13.89 -14.83 2.61
N TYR A 311 14.98 -14.48 1.94
CA TYR A 311 16.30 -15.03 2.25
C TYR A 311 16.91 -14.42 3.52
N LYS A 312 16.95 -13.09 3.63
CA LYS A 312 17.52 -12.45 4.82
C LYS A 312 16.67 -12.62 6.07
N LYS A 313 15.38 -12.93 5.89
CA LYS A 313 14.38 -13.03 6.97
C LYS A 313 14.35 -11.72 7.79
N GLU A 314 13.62 -11.70 8.90
CA GLU A 314 13.66 -10.59 9.84
C GLU A 314 13.36 -9.21 9.19
N VAL A 315 14.33 -8.30 9.15
CA VAL A 315 14.19 -6.94 8.60
C VAL A 315 13.74 -6.97 7.13
N GLY A 316 14.28 -7.89 6.33
CA GLY A 316 13.91 -8.02 4.92
C GLY A 316 12.44 -8.40 4.72
N ILE A 317 11.91 -9.31 5.54
CA ILE A 317 10.48 -9.68 5.50
C ILE A 317 9.63 -8.51 5.95
N GLY A 318 9.99 -7.85 7.06
CA GLY A 318 9.20 -6.71 7.57
C GLY A 318 9.05 -5.59 6.54
N ILE A 319 10.14 -5.23 5.86
CA ILE A 319 10.13 -4.20 4.82
C ILE A 319 9.36 -4.67 3.57
N TYR A 320 9.55 -5.92 3.14
CA TYR A 320 8.78 -6.50 2.03
C TYR A 320 7.27 -6.46 2.30
N SER A 321 6.84 -6.88 3.49
CA SER A 321 5.42 -6.88 3.86
C SER A 321 4.80 -5.49 3.81
N ILE A 322 5.53 -4.47 4.28
CA ILE A 322 5.09 -3.07 4.21
C ILE A 322 4.89 -2.64 2.76
N ILE A 323 5.89 -2.87 1.90
CA ILE A 323 5.86 -2.46 0.50
C ILE A 323 4.74 -3.18 -0.26
N LEU A 324 4.61 -4.50 -0.08
CA LEU A 324 3.54 -5.27 -0.72
C LEU A 324 2.16 -4.75 -0.30
N THR A 325 1.97 -4.49 0.99
CA THR A 325 0.71 -3.92 1.51
C THR A 325 0.37 -2.59 0.86
N HIS A 326 1.34 -1.68 0.76
CA HIS A 326 1.08 -0.37 0.19
C HIS A 326 0.89 -0.43 -1.33
N THR A 327 1.52 -1.39 -2.00
CA THR A 327 1.21 -1.69 -3.41
C THR A 327 -0.26 -2.11 -3.58
N LEU A 328 -0.76 -2.96 -2.68
CA LEU A 328 -2.17 -3.38 -2.70
C LEU A 328 -3.12 -2.21 -2.43
N ILE A 329 -2.74 -1.30 -1.51
CA ILE A 329 -3.51 -0.07 -1.23
C ILE A 329 -3.52 0.86 -2.45
N TRP A 330 -2.38 0.99 -3.15
CA TRP A 330 -2.27 1.84 -4.34
C TRP A 330 -3.21 1.46 -5.47
N ILE A 331 -3.69 0.21 -5.54
CA ILE A 331 -4.68 -0.21 -6.54
C ILE A 331 -5.89 0.75 -6.54
N GLU A 332 -6.34 1.17 -5.36
CA GLU A 332 -7.38 2.19 -5.22
C GLU A 332 -6.77 3.60 -5.18
N THR A 333 -5.75 3.84 -4.34
CA THR A 333 -5.38 5.21 -3.97
C THR A 333 -4.37 5.91 -4.87
N GLY A 334 -3.66 5.16 -5.70
CA GLY A 334 -2.57 5.66 -6.54
C GLY A 334 -1.24 5.92 -5.81
N PRO A 335 -0.10 5.88 -6.53
CA PRO A 335 1.26 6.13 -6.00
C PRO A 335 1.56 7.61 -5.80
N THR A 336 0.68 8.33 -5.11
CA THR A 336 0.73 9.80 -5.01
C THR A 336 1.36 10.33 -3.72
N ASP A 337 1.56 9.47 -2.72
CA ASP A 337 1.97 9.89 -1.38
C ASP A 337 3.49 9.70 -1.19
N ILE A 338 4.23 10.80 -0.97
CA ILE A 338 5.69 10.78 -0.75
C ILE A 338 6.13 9.87 0.39
N MET A 339 5.30 9.77 1.43
CA MET A 339 5.51 8.91 2.59
C MET A 339 5.68 7.45 2.18
N ILE A 340 4.93 7.00 1.18
CA ILE A 340 4.97 5.62 0.70
C ILE A 340 6.17 5.43 -0.22
N TRP A 341 6.50 6.42 -1.04
CA TRP A 341 7.75 6.41 -1.82
C TRP A 341 8.99 6.32 -0.93
N PHE A 342 8.99 6.94 0.25
CA PHE A 342 10.03 6.74 1.26
C PHE A 342 10.13 5.27 1.73
N LEU A 343 9.00 4.57 1.88
CA LEU A 343 9.00 3.14 2.21
C LEU A 343 9.59 2.31 1.06
N TYR A 344 9.29 2.66 -0.19
CA TYR A 344 9.91 2.02 -1.37
C TYR A 344 11.42 2.25 -1.42
N LEU A 345 11.88 3.46 -1.06
CA LEU A 345 13.31 3.76 -0.93
C LEU A 345 13.99 2.84 0.11
N LEU A 346 13.34 2.56 1.24
CA LEU A 346 13.86 1.59 2.21
C LEU A 346 13.96 0.17 1.62
N GLY A 347 12.98 -0.25 0.83
CA GLY A 347 13.05 -1.51 0.07
C GLY A 347 14.21 -1.54 -0.91
N PHE A 348 14.42 -0.45 -1.64
CA PHE A 348 15.56 -0.30 -2.53
C PHE A 348 16.90 -0.40 -1.77
N ILE A 349 17.02 0.27 -0.62
CA ILE A 349 18.21 0.16 0.24
C ILE A 349 18.43 -1.30 0.67
N VAL A 350 17.39 -2.06 1.04
CA VAL A 350 17.52 -3.49 1.36
C VAL A 350 18.06 -4.30 0.18
N ILE A 351 17.60 -4.02 -1.04
CA ILE A 351 18.11 -4.67 -2.25
C ILE A 351 19.59 -4.32 -2.45
N VAL A 352 19.94 -3.04 -2.41
CA VAL A 352 21.31 -2.56 -2.59
C VAL A 352 22.24 -3.15 -1.54
N LEU A 353 21.88 -3.15 -0.26
CA LEU A 353 22.70 -3.75 0.79
C LEU A 353 22.96 -5.24 0.56
N ASN A 354 22.13 -5.92 -0.22
CA ASN A 354 22.22 -7.34 -0.52
C ASN A 354 22.59 -7.62 -1.98
N TYR A 355 23.10 -6.65 -2.74
CA TYR A 355 23.39 -6.83 -4.16
C TYR A 355 24.36 -7.99 -4.43
N LYS A 356 25.36 -8.19 -3.55
CA LYS A 356 26.34 -9.29 -3.66
C LYS A 356 25.70 -10.67 -3.54
N ASN A 357 24.57 -10.77 -2.85
CA ASN A 357 23.81 -12.00 -2.72
C ASN A 357 22.97 -12.29 -3.97
N ILE A 358 22.73 -11.32 -4.85
CA ILE A 358 21.85 -11.46 -6.01
C ILE A 358 22.70 -11.91 -7.20
N LYS A 359 22.46 -13.13 -7.70
CA LYS A 359 23.10 -13.65 -8.92
C LYS A 359 22.09 -13.83 -10.03
N PHE A 360 22.54 -13.60 -11.26
CA PHE A 360 21.80 -14.02 -12.43
C PHE A 360 22.13 -15.49 -12.70
N LYS A 361 21.10 -16.30 -12.94
CA LYS A 361 21.25 -17.67 -13.44
C LYS A 361 21.99 -17.58 -14.77
N GLN A 362 23.22 -18.08 -14.81
CA GLN A 362 23.89 -18.33 -16.07
C GLN A 362 23.04 -19.36 -16.82
N LYS A 363 22.55 -18.98 -18.01
CA LYS A 363 22.05 -19.98 -18.96
C LYS A 363 23.25 -20.85 -19.29
N LEU A 364 23.21 -22.13 -18.91
CA LEU A 364 23.97 -23.16 -19.62
C LEU A 364 23.45 -23.07 -21.06
N ILE A 365 24.29 -22.53 -21.94
CA ILE A 365 24.05 -22.45 -23.39
C ILE A 365 24.00 -23.86 -23.94
#